data_AF-A0A7C3EIP8-F1
#
_entry.id   AF-A0A7C3EIP8-F1
#
_cell.length_a   1.000
_cell.length_b   1.000
_cell.length_c   1.000
_cell.angle_alpha   90.00
_cell.angle_beta   90.00
_cell.angle_gamma   90.00
#
_symmetry.space_group_name_H-M   'P 1'
#
loop_
_entity.id
_entity.type
_entity.pdbx_description
1 polymer ?
#
loop_
_entity_poly.entity_id
_entity_poly.type
_entity_poly.pdbx_seq_one_letter_code
_entity_poly.pdbx_strand_id
1 'polypeptide(L)'
;MFEKDAILSKISIVSNCLATIMKVTNGKKESLDDIITQDVFVLNLQRSVQACIDLASIIISTKGFKLPSKYKQSFDILRENHIIDSSLADKMKKMIGFRNIAVHDYKQLDINILKSILSNNLIDFEEFTKVILTYINSDKDFEI
;
A
#
# COMPACT_ATOMS: atom_id res chain seq x y z
N MET A 1 18.50 1.43 13.71
CA MET A 1 19.24 1.41 12.42
C MET A 1 18.58 0.45 11.43
N PHE A 2 18.41 -0.83 11.80
CA PHE A 2 17.79 -1.85 10.95
C PHE A 2 16.32 -1.57 10.57
N GLU A 3 15.55 -0.97 11.48
CA GLU A 3 14.12 -0.69 11.31
C GLU A 3 13.89 0.42 10.28
N LYS A 4 14.70 1.48 10.33
CA LYS A 4 14.65 2.58 9.37
C LYS A 4 15.02 2.11 7.97
N ASP A 5 16.08 1.32 7.84
CA ASP A 5 16.48 0.73 6.55
C ASP A 5 15.41 -0.23 6.01
N ALA A 6 14.78 -1.03 6.88
CA ALA A 6 13.66 -1.90 6.50
C ALA A 6 12.47 -1.08 6.00
N ILE A 7 12.12 0.03 6.67
CA ILE A 7 11.05 0.94 6.24
C ILE A 7 11.37 1.56 4.87
N LEU A 8 12.58 2.10 4.70
CA LEU A 8 13.00 2.69 3.42
C LEU A 8 12.99 1.65 2.28
N SER A 9 13.38 0.42 2.57
CA SER A 9 13.30 -0.70 1.63
C SER A 9 11.85 -0.97 1.21
N LYS A 10 10.89 -1.00 2.15
CA LYS A 10 9.46 -1.18 1.82
C LYS A 10 8.88 0.01 1.04
N ILE A 11 9.28 1.24 1.36
CA ILE A 11 8.89 2.43 0.58
C ILE A 11 9.40 2.30 -0.86
N SER A 12 10.66 1.89 -1.05
CA SER A 12 11.23 1.65 -2.38
C SER A 12 10.45 0.58 -3.17
N ILE A 13 10.00 -0.50 -2.51
CA ILE A 13 9.15 -1.52 -3.14
C ILE A 13 7.84 -0.90 -3.65
N VAL A 14 7.16 -0.08 -2.84
CA VAL A 14 5.93 0.62 -3.26
C VAL A 14 6.21 1.48 -4.49
N SER A 15 7.22 2.35 -4.43
CA SER A 15 7.58 3.25 -5.54
C SER A 15 7.89 2.48 -6.84
N ASN A 16 8.65 1.37 -6.75
CA ASN A 16 8.98 0.55 -7.91
C ASN A 16 7.74 -0.15 -8.51
N CYS A 17 6.81 -0.60 -7.67
CA CYS A 17 5.56 -1.20 -8.12
C CYS A 17 4.68 -0.16 -8.84
N LEU A 18 4.53 1.04 -8.27
CA LEU A 18 3.77 2.13 -8.90
C LEU A 18 4.41 2.57 -10.21
N ALA A 19 5.74 2.71 -10.26
CA ALA A 19 6.46 3.04 -11.49
C ALA A 19 6.27 1.95 -12.57
N THR A 20 6.25 0.67 -12.17
CA THR A 20 5.99 -0.45 -13.09
C THR A 20 4.56 -0.38 -13.63
N ILE A 21 3.57 -0.14 -12.76
CA ILE A 21 2.17 0.06 -13.16
C ILE A 21 2.07 1.21 -14.17
N MET A 22 2.67 2.36 -13.88
CA MET A 22 2.64 3.51 -14.78
C MET A 22 3.34 3.24 -16.11
N LYS A 23 4.44 2.48 -16.10
CA LYS A 23 5.19 2.11 -17.31
C LYS A 23 4.38 1.22 -18.25
N VAL A 24 3.66 0.22 -17.73
CA VAL A 24 2.88 -0.70 -18.57
C VAL A 24 1.53 -0.13 -18.98
N THR A 25 0.95 0.75 -18.17
CA THR A 25 -0.36 1.34 -18.46
C THR A 25 -0.31 2.68 -19.18
N ASN A 26 0.81 3.42 -19.05
CA ASN A 26 0.90 4.83 -19.41
C ASN A 26 -0.25 5.68 -18.83
N GLY A 27 -0.83 5.26 -17.69
CA GLY A 27 -2.00 5.90 -17.08
C GLY A 27 -3.32 5.74 -17.86
N LYS A 28 -3.35 4.93 -18.93
CA LYS A 28 -4.54 4.71 -19.77
C LYS A 28 -5.32 3.52 -19.26
N LYS A 29 -6.63 3.67 -19.05
CA LYS A 29 -7.49 2.59 -18.54
C LYS A 29 -7.57 1.44 -19.53
N GLU A 30 -7.59 1.76 -20.82
CA GLU A 30 -7.72 0.83 -21.95
C GLU A 30 -6.52 -0.12 -22.03
N SER A 31 -5.37 0.23 -21.44
CA SER A 31 -4.22 -0.68 -21.40
C SER A 31 -4.52 -1.96 -20.63
N LEU A 32 -5.47 -1.92 -19.68
CA LEU A 32 -5.85 -3.08 -18.87
C LEU A 32 -6.71 -4.09 -19.63
N ASP A 33 -7.12 -3.78 -20.88
CA ASP A 33 -7.80 -4.73 -21.77
C ASP A 33 -6.81 -5.75 -22.35
N ASP A 34 -5.49 -5.48 -22.27
CA ASP A 34 -4.43 -6.45 -22.55
C ASP A 34 -4.12 -7.31 -21.30
N ILE A 35 -4.21 -8.63 -21.45
CA ILE A 35 -4.08 -9.59 -20.35
C ILE A 35 -2.70 -9.53 -19.68
N ILE A 36 -1.63 -9.31 -20.44
CA ILE A 36 -0.27 -9.22 -19.89
C ILE A 36 -0.14 -7.95 -19.04
N THR A 37 -0.63 -6.82 -19.55
CA THR A 37 -0.66 -5.55 -18.82
C THR A 37 -1.51 -5.66 -17.56
N GLN A 38 -2.66 -6.35 -17.64
CA GLN A 38 -3.54 -6.62 -16.51
C GLN A 38 -2.83 -7.48 -15.43
N ASP A 39 -2.18 -8.58 -15.81
CA ASP A 39 -1.44 -9.45 -14.89
C ASP A 39 -0.33 -8.67 -14.17
N VAL A 40 0.44 -7.88 -14.93
CA VAL A 40 1.51 -7.02 -14.38
C VAL A 40 0.93 -5.98 -13.43
N PHE A 41 -0.19 -5.35 -13.79
CA PHE A 41 -0.88 -4.38 -12.94
C PHE A 41 -1.28 -5.02 -11.61
N VAL A 42 -1.98 -6.15 -11.66
CA VAL A 42 -2.50 -6.82 -10.47
C VAL A 42 -1.38 -7.31 -9.57
N LEU A 43 -0.32 -7.90 -10.12
CA LEU A 43 0.85 -8.32 -9.34
C LEU A 43 1.48 -7.14 -8.57
N ASN A 44 1.70 -6.02 -9.25
CA ASN A 44 2.32 -4.85 -8.63
C ASN A 44 1.39 -4.14 -7.63
N LEU A 45 0.08 -4.16 -7.87
CA LEU A 45 -0.91 -3.67 -6.90
C LEU A 45 -0.86 -4.51 -5.62
N GLN A 46 -0.87 -5.85 -5.73
CA GLN A 46 -0.80 -6.74 -4.57
C GLN A 46 0.51 -6.55 -3.79
N ARG A 47 1.64 -6.38 -4.49
CA ARG A 47 2.94 -6.09 -3.87
C ARG A 47 2.95 -4.76 -3.12
N SER A 48 2.36 -3.72 -3.71
CA SER A 48 2.22 -2.40 -3.07
C SER A 48 1.41 -2.49 -1.78
N VAL A 49 0.27 -3.19 -1.81
CA VAL A 49 -0.56 -3.43 -0.61
C VAL A 49 0.21 -4.19 0.47
N GLN A 50 0.92 -5.26 0.11
CA GLN A 50 1.71 -6.01 1.07
C GLN A 50 2.82 -5.17 1.69
N ALA A 51 3.52 -4.36 0.89
CA ALA A 51 4.56 -3.48 1.41
C ALA A 51 4.00 -2.44 2.39
N CYS A 52 2.79 -1.90 2.15
CA CYS A 52 2.12 -1.00 3.11
C CYS A 52 1.72 -1.70 4.41
N ILE A 53 1.27 -2.97 4.35
CA ILE A 53 1.00 -3.78 5.54
C ILE A 53 2.29 -4.02 6.34
N ASP A 54 3.38 -4.35 5.65
CA ASP A 54 4.69 -4.58 6.27
C ASP A 54 5.19 -3.29 6.94
N LEU A 55 5.05 -2.14 6.29
CA LEU A 55 5.38 -0.83 6.86
C LEU A 55 4.63 -0.57 8.16
N ALA A 56 3.31 -0.73 8.15
CA ALA A 56 2.50 -0.57 9.35
C ALA A 56 2.93 -1.55 10.45
N SER A 57 3.26 -2.78 10.08
CA SER A 57 3.68 -3.82 11.03
C SER A 57 5.02 -3.50 11.68
N ILE A 58 6.00 -3.00 10.91
CA ILE A 58 7.30 -2.55 11.44
C ILE A 58 7.05 -1.44 12.47
N ILE A 59 6.29 -0.41 12.12
CA ILE A 59 6.01 0.71 13.02
C ILE A 59 5.32 0.26 14.31
N ILE A 60 4.26 -0.56 14.18
CA ILE A 60 3.53 -1.12 15.32
C ILE A 60 4.48 -1.89 16.25
N SER A 61 5.38 -2.70 15.67
CA SER A 61 6.32 -3.50 16.45
C SER A 61 7.39 -2.64 17.13
N THR A 62 7.96 -1.66 16.43
CA THR A 62 8.97 -0.75 16.97
C THR A 62 8.40 0.07 18.13
N LYS A 63 7.14 0.49 18.04
CA LYS A 63 6.46 1.27 19.07
C LYS A 63 5.87 0.45 20.22
N GLY A 64 5.92 -0.88 20.15
CA GLY A 64 5.30 -1.75 21.15
C GLY A 64 3.79 -1.59 21.24
N PHE A 65 3.12 -1.20 20.14
CA PHE A 65 1.66 -1.09 20.11
C PHE A 65 0.99 -2.46 20.15
N LYS A 66 -0.32 -2.47 20.41
CA LYS A 66 -1.13 -3.69 20.36
C LYS A 66 -1.02 -4.34 18.98
N LEU A 67 -0.70 -5.63 18.94
CA LEU A 67 -0.58 -6.36 17.69
C LEU A 67 -1.95 -6.53 16.99
N PRO A 68 -2.02 -6.34 15.66
CA PRO A 68 -3.23 -6.57 14.89
C PRO A 68 -3.55 -8.06 14.81
N SER A 69 -4.83 -8.42 14.94
CA SER A 69 -5.31 -9.79 14.65
C SER A 69 -5.58 -10.03 13.16
N LYS A 70 -5.68 -8.96 12.37
CA LYS A 70 -5.90 -8.98 10.91
C LYS A 70 -5.16 -7.82 10.25
N TYR A 71 -4.71 -7.98 9.01
CA TYR A 71 -3.97 -6.92 8.30
C TYR A 71 -4.69 -5.56 8.23
N LYS A 72 -6.03 -5.54 8.11
CA LYS A 72 -6.79 -4.28 8.10
C LYS A 72 -6.65 -3.48 9.40
N GLN A 73 -6.51 -4.17 10.54
CA GLN A 73 -6.37 -3.53 11.84
C GLN A 73 -5.03 -2.81 11.98
N SER A 74 -4.01 -3.14 11.19
CA SER A 74 -2.74 -2.41 11.23
C SER A 74 -2.96 -0.92 10.97
N PHE A 75 -3.83 -0.55 10.02
CA PHE A 75 -4.14 0.85 9.74
C PHE A 75 -5.02 1.51 10.80
N ASP A 76 -5.90 0.74 11.46
CA ASP A 76 -6.67 1.26 12.61
C ASP A 76 -5.75 1.60 13.77
N ILE A 77 -4.74 0.76 14.05
CA ILE A 77 -3.75 1.00 15.12
C ILE A 77 -2.90 2.25 14.80
N LEU A 78 -2.45 2.42 13.55
CA LEU A 78 -1.72 3.63 13.17
C LEU A 78 -2.57 4.90 13.36
N ARG A 79 -3.86 4.83 13.02
CA ARG A 79 -4.80 5.94 13.22
C ARG A 79 -5.04 6.23 14.71
N GLU A 80 -5.26 5.19 15.51
CA GLU A 80 -5.46 5.32 16.97
C GLU A 80 -4.26 5.97 17.67
N ASN A 81 -3.05 5.81 17.11
CA ASN A 81 -1.82 6.44 17.58
C ASN A 81 -1.47 7.73 16.81
N HIS A 82 -2.43 8.31 16.08
CA HIS A 82 -2.29 9.58 15.35
C HIS A 82 -1.15 9.64 14.31
N ILE A 83 -0.70 8.48 13.80
CA ILE A 83 0.34 8.40 12.77
C ILE A 83 -0.23 8.70 11.39
N ILE A 84 -1.47 8.26 11.15
CA ILE A 84 -2.24 8.55 9.93
C ILE A 84 -3.63 9.06 10.33
N ASP A 85 -4.27 9.84 9.45
CA ASP A 85 -5.64 10.26 9.68
C ASP A 85 -6.67 9.16 9.35
N SER A 86 -7.94 9.40 9.68
CA SER A 86 -9.01 8.44 9.43
C SER A 86 -9.27 8.20 7.94
N SER A 87 -9.10 9.22 7.11
CA SER A 87 -9.33 9.14 5.67
C SER A 87 -8.32 8.18 5.02
N LEU A 88 -7.04 8.36 5.33
CA LEU A 88 -5.94 7.55 4.85
C LEU A 88 -6.03 6.11 5.37
N ALA A 89 -6.39 5.92 6.64
CA ALA A 89 -6.64 4.59 7.19
C ALA A 89 -7.74 3.84 6.43
N ASP A 90 -8.86 4.51 6.12
CA ASP A 90 -9.98 3.91 5.39
C ASP A 90 -9.63 3.59 3.93
N LYS A 91 -8.89 4.48 3.24
CA LYS A 91 -8.34 4.22 1.90
C LYS A 91 -7.45 2.98 1.89
N MET A 92 -6.53 2.84 2.84
CA MET A 92 -5.62 1.70 2.92
C MET A 92 -6.33 0.39 3.26
N LYS A 93 -7.33 0.40 4.16
CA LYS A 93 -8.18 -0.76 4.42
C LYS A 93 -8.98 -1.20 3.18
N LYS A 94 -9.42 -0.26 2.33
CA LYS A 94 -10.06 -0.58 1.05
C LYS A 94 -9.08 -1.27 0.09
N MET A 95 -7.83 -0.82 0.00
CA MET A 95 -6.80 -1.48 -0.81
C MET A 95 -6.52 -2.92 -0.39
N ILE A 96 -6.56 -3.24 0.91
CA ILE A 96 -6.51 -4.64 1.37
C ILE A 96 -7.71 -5.44 0.85
N GLY A 97 -8.90 -4.84 0.88
CA GLY A 97 -10.10 -5.45 0.30
C GLY A 97 -9.89 -5.80 -1.17
N PHE A 98 -9.36 -4.87 -1.97
CA PHE A 98 -9.09 -5.11 -3.39
C PHE A 98 -8.05 -6.21 -3.62
N ARG A 99 -6.97 -6.26 -2.83
CA ARG A 99 -6.00 -7.36 -2.90
C ARG A 99 -6.67 -8.72 -2.73
N ASN A 100 -7.59 -8.86 -1.77
CA ASN A 100 -8.26 -10.14 -1.51
C ASN A 100 -9.16 -10.55 -2.68
N ILE A 101 -9.89 -9.61 -3.29
CA ILE A 101 -10.75 -9.89 -4.45
C ILE A 101 -9.88 -10.25 -5.66
N ALA A 102 -8.79 -9.52 -5.90
CA ALA A 102 -7.89 -9.76 -7.02
C ALA A 102 -7.18 -11.12 -6.97
N VAL A 103 -6.98 -11.70 -5.79
CA VAL A 103 -6.35 -13.02 -5.60
C VAL A 103 -7.35 -14.17 -5.75
N HIS A 104 -8.57 -14.01 -5.22
CA HIS A 104 -9.54 -15.12 -5.15
C HIS A 104 -10.46 -15.20 -6.38
N ASP A 105 -10.89 -14.06 -6.92
CA ASP A 105 -11.90 -14.00 -7.98
C ASP A 105 -11.33 -13.44 -9.29
N TYR A 106 -10.03 -13.66 -9.57
CA TYR A 106 -9.34 -13.11 -10.74
C TYR A 106 -10.10 -13.33 -12.08
N LYS A 107 -10.83 -14.44 -12.21
CA LYS A 107 -11.64 -14.77 -13.40
C LYS A 107 -12.94 -13.97 -13.53
N GLN A 108 -13.42 -13.34 -12.46
CA GLN A 108 -14.62 -12.48 -12.42
C GLN A 108 -14.30 -11.05 -11.94
N LEU A 109 -13.02 -10.71 -11.76
CA LEU A 109 -12.64 -9.38 -11.31
C LEU A 109 -13.10 -8.37 -12.36
N ASP A 110 -14.05 -7.53 -11.98
CA ASP A 110 -14.58 -6.51 -12.87
C ASP A 110 -13.41 -5.59 -13.28
N ILE A 111 -13.03 -5.66 -14.55
CA ILE A 111 -11.99 -4.82 -15.15
C ILE A 111 -12.23 -3.33 -14.88
N ASN A 112 -13.48 -2.92 -14.66
CA ASN A 112 -13.83 -1.56 -14.28
C ASN A 112 -13.28 -1.18 -12.88
N ILE A 113 -13.17 -2.13 -11.95
CA ILE A 113 -12.54 -1.92 -10.65
C ILE A 113 -11.04 -1.63 -10.84
N LEU A 114 -10.34 -2.43 -11.66
CA LEU A 114 -8.92 -2.20 -11.94
C LEU A 114 -8.70 -0.84 -12.61
N LYS A 115 -9.52 -0.51 -13.60
CA LYS A 115 -9.52 0.80 -14.27
C LYS A 115 -9.79 1.95 -13.29
N SER A 116 -10.67 1.74 -12.31
CA SER A 116 -10.92 2.71 -11.24
C SER A 116 -9.70 2.88 -10.33
N ILE A 117 -9.06 1.78 -9.92
CA ILE A 117 -7.88 1.83 -9.05
C ILE A 117 -6.73 2.57 -9.74
N LEU A 118 -6.47 2.24 -11.01
CA LEU A 118 -5.45 2.90 -11.83
C LEU A 118 -5.64 4.43 -11.84
N SER A 119 -6.88 4.91 -11.97
CA SER A 119 -7.13 6.34 -12.10
C SER A 119 -7.26 7.09 -10.79
N ASN A 120 -7.73 6.43 -9.73
CA ASN A 120 -8.20 7.14 -8.54
C ASN A 120 -7.42 6.79 -7.26
N ASN A 121 -6.70 5.68 -7.23
CA ASN A 121 -6.25 5.10 -5.97
C ASN A 121 -4.75 4.83 -5.86
N LEU A 122 -4.00 4.90 -6.96
CA LEU A 122 -2.54 4.75 -6.88
C LEU A 122 -1.90 5.83 -6.00
N ILE A 123 -2.48 7.04 -6.00
CA ILE A 123 -2.08 8.17 -5.16
C ILE A 123 -2.18 7.87 -3.67
N ASP A 124 -3.07 6.97 -3.23
CA ASP A 124 -3.25 6.65 -1.82
C ASP A 124 -2.00 5.94 -1.24
N PHE A 125 -1.26 5.19 -2.07
CA PHE A 125 0.01 4.57 -1.67
C PHE A 125 1.13 5.61 -1.50
N GLU A 126 1.16 6.62 -2.37
CA GLU A 126 2.13 7.72 -2.29
C GLU A 126 1.84 8.59 -1.05
N GLU A 127 0.57 8.90 -0.80
CA GLU A 127 0.13 9.62 0.40
C GLU A 127 0.54 8.87 1.67
N PHE A 128 0.29 7.56 1.72
CA PHE A 128 0.67 6.72 2.86
C PHE A 128 2.19 6.71 3.08
N THR A 129 2.98 6.40 2.06
CA THR A 129 4.45 6.32 2.20
C THR A 129 5.06 7.65 2.57
N LYS A 130 4.51 8.78 2.07
CA LYS A 130 4.94 10.13 2.46
C LYS A 130 4.68 10.40 3.94
N VAL A 131 3.47 10.11 4.44
CA VAL A 131 3.13 10.31 5.86
C VAL A 131 4.04 9.46 6.75
N ILE A 132 4.28 8.19 6.39
CA ILE A 132 5.19 7.33 7.13
C ILE A 132 6.62 7.88 7.12
N LEU A 133 7.12 8.32 5.97
CA LEU A 133 8.46 8.89 5.85
C LEU A 133 8.63 10.16 6.71
N THR A 134 7.62 11.03 6.74
CA THR A 134 7.62 12.21 7.61
C THR A 134 7.65 11.78 9.08
N TYR A 135 6.80 10.82 9.46
CA TYR A 135 6.73 10.31 10.82
C TYR A 135 8.08 9.77 11.33
N ILE A 136 8.70 8.84 10.60
CA ILE A 136 9.96 8.21 11.02
C ILE A 136 11.18 9.15 11.01
N ASN A 137 11.08 10.30 10.36
CA ASN A 137 12.12 11.33 10.39
C ASN A 137 11.94 12.31 11.55
N SER A 138 10.76 12.33 12.18
CA SER A 138 10.46 13.20 13.33
C SER A 138 10.48 12.48 14.67
N ASP A 139 10.56 11.14 14.65
CA ASP A 139 10.36 10.29 15.81
C ASP A 139 11.68 9.66 16.27
N LYS A 140 12.02 9.90 17.54
CA LYS A 140 13.30 9.51 18.16
C LYS A 140 13.53 8.00 18.21
N ASP A 141 12.47 7.19 18.21
CA ASP A 141 12.61 5.72 18.22
C ASP A 141 13.12 5.20 16.86
N PHE A 142 13.13 6.06 15.83
CA PHE A 142 13.71 5.81 14.51
C PHE A 142 14.93 6.71 14.22
N GLU A 143 15.32 7.58 15.16
CA GLU A 143 16.59 8.31 15.14
C GLU A 143 17.72 7.43 15.70
N ILE A 144 18.95 7.86 15.46
CA ILE A 144 20.19 7.13 15.76
C ILE A 144 20.48 7.18 17.27
#